data_AF-A0AA47NWE5-F1
#
_entry.id   AF-A0AA47NWE5-F1
#
_cell.length_a   1.000
_cell.length_b   1.000
_cell.length_c   1.000
_cell.angle_alpha   90.00
_cell.angle_beta   90.00
_cell.angle_gamma   90.00
#
_symmetry.space_group_name_H-M   'P 1'
#
loop_
_entity.id
_entity.type
_entity.pdbx_description
1 polymer ?
#
loop_
_entity_poly.entity_id
_entity_poly.type
_entity_poly.pdbx_seq_one_letter_code
_entity_poly.pdbx_strand_id
1 'polypeptide(L)'
;MTTSEKYLHKLQIVGAFSYSWKRKRELAIAWAELGLPKHKLTTETPTRWGSRQKMIQRLIEQERAISQLTRKQGMDVLETVNKVLSPLQEVTDALSGERYISVSYLKTVLHLFN
;
A
#
# COMPACT_ATOMS: atom_id res chain seq x y z
N MET A 1 -10.89 17.78 9.25
CA MET A 1 -9.67 17.07 8.80
C MET A 1 -9.87 16.64 7.36
N THR A 2 -9.20 17.31 6.43
CA THR A 2 -9.33 17.05 4.98
C THR A 2 -8.72 15.69 4.61
N THR A 3 -9.11 15.12 3.47
CA THR A 3 -8.55 13.83 3.00
C THR A 3 -7.03 13.89 2.90
N SER A 4 -6.47 15.03 2.46
CA SER A 4 -5.03 15.30 2.36
C SER A 4 -4.29 15.15 3.70
N GLU A 5 -4.83 15.71 4.79
CA GLU A 5 -4.22 15.64 6.12
C GLU A 5 -4.18 14.21 6.68
N LYS A 6 -5.22 13.42 6.40
CA LYS A 6 -5.28 12.00 6.80
C LYS A 6 -4.17 11.17 6.12
N TYR A 7 -3.82 11.49 4.86
CA TYR A 7 -2.75 10.81 4.14
C TYR A 7 -1.36 11.14 4.69
N LEU A 8 -1.07 12.43 4.96
CA LEU A 8 0.21 12.85 5.52
C LEU A 8 0.51 12.12 6.84
N HIS A 9 -0.53 11.93 7.66
CA HIS A 9 -0.40 11.20 8.91
C HIS A 9 -0.06 9.70 8.71
N LYS A 10 -0.58 9.05 7.67
CA LYS A 10 -0.25 7.65 7.35
C LYS A 10 1.18 7.51 6.83
N LEU A 11 1.68 8.47 6.07
CA LEU A 11 3.09 8.54 5.66
C LEU A 11 4.04 8.67 6.87
N GLN A 12 3.67 9.50 7.85
CA GLN A 12 4.43 9.64 9.10
C GLN A 12 4.50 8.33 9.88
N ILE A 13 3.41 7.55 9.89
CA ILE A 13 3.41 6.21 10.52
C ILE A 13 4.43 5.31 9.83
N VAL A 14 4.38 5.19 8.49
CA VAL A 14 5.34 4.39 7.71
C VAL A 14 6.77 4.85 7.99
N GLY A 15 7.03 6.16 7.97
CA GLY A 15 8.34 6.72 8.30
C GLY A 15 8.81 6.33 9.71
N ALA A 16 7.95 6.46 10.71
CA ALA A 16 8.32 6.17 12.09
C ALA A 16 8.70 4.69 12.33
N PHE A 17 8.03 3.76 11.66
CA PHE A 17 8.41 2.34 11.67
C PHE A 17 9.64 2.05 10.79
N SER A 18 9.89 2.84 9.75
CA SER A 18 11.07 2.69 8.89
C SER A 18 12.37 3.19 9.53
N TYR A 19 12.33 4.22 10.37
CA TYR A 19 13.54 4.81 10.97
C TYR A 19 13.84 4.31 12.39
N SER A 20 12.83 3.85 13.16
CA SER A 20 13.05 3.41 14.54
C SER A 20 13.31 1.91 14.67
N TRP A 21 14.50 1.52 15.11
CA TRP A 21 14.82 0.12 15.40
C TRP A 21 13.91 -0.50 16.47
N LYS A 22 13.60 0.26 17.52
CA LYS A 22 12.67 -0.16 18.58
C LYS A 22 11.29 -0.51 18.01
N ARG A 23 10.72 0.37 17.18
CA ARG A 23 9.41 0.13 16.55
C ARG A 23 9.42 -1.03 15.55
N LYS A 24 10.52 -1.25 14.83
CA LYS A 24 10.67 -2.44 13.97
C LYS A 24 10.63 -3.72 14.77
N ARG A 25 11.27 -3.74 15.94
CA ARG A 25 11.27 -4.90 16.83
C ARG A 25 9.89 -5.14 17.42
N GLU A 26 9.21 -4.10 17.89
CA GLU A 26 7.83 -4.18 18.38
C GLU A 26 6.87 -4.69 17.29
N LEU A 27 7.02 -4.22 16.04
CA LEU A 27 6.24 -4.70 14.91
C LEU A 27 6.52 -6.17 14.59
N ALA A 28 7.77 -6.62 14.69
CA ALA A 28 8.13 -8.02 14.50
C ALA A 28 7.56 -8.95 15.58
N ILE A 29 7.44 -8.47 16.82
CA ILE A 29 6.78 -9.18 17.91
C ILE A 29 5.28 -9.28 17.62
N ALA A 30 4.63 -8.16 17.28
CA ALA A 30 3.21 -8.14 16.92
C ALA A 30 2.89 -9.07 15.75
N TRP A 31 3.77 -9.17 14.74
CA TRP A 31 3.63 -10.15 13.66
C TRP A 31 3.64 -11.60 14.15
N ALA A 32 4.54 -11.93 15.09
CA ALA A 32 4.62 -13.26 15.66
C ALA A 32 3.38 -13.60 16.50
N GLU A 33 2.89 -12.65 17.29
CA GLU A 33 1.70 -12.82 18.12
C GLU A 33 0.41 -12.97 17.30
N LEU A 34 0.30 -12.23 16.19
CA LEU A 34 -0.89 -12.25 15.33
C LEU A 34 -0.84 -13.30 14.21
N GLY A 35 0.28 -14.03 14.05
CA GLY A 35 0.49 -14.96 12.94
C GLY A 35 0.48 -14.29 11.56
N LEU A 36 0.85 -13.00 11.48
CA LEU A 36 0.85 -12.24 10.25
C LEU A 36 2.16 -12.41 9.46
N PRO A 37 2.11 -12.28 8.12
CA PRO A 37 3.31 -12.27 7.29
C PRO A 37 4.26 -11.12 7.70
N LYS A 38 5.56 -11.44 7.82
CA LYS A 38 6.61 -10.53 8.32
C LYS A 38 7.10 -9.58 7.25
N HIS A 39 6.18 -8.74 6.79
CA HIS A 39 6.34 -7.90 5.63
C HIS A 39 6.63 -6.45 6.03
N LYS A 40 7.83 -5.96 5.70
CA LYS A 40 8.22 -4.56 5.97
C LYS A 40 7.25 -3.59 5.30
N LEU A 41 6.93 -2.50 6.00
CA LEU A 41 6.19 -1.39 5.43
C LEU A 41 6.98 -0.78 4.27
N THR A 42 6.26 -0.41 3.21
CA THR A 42 6.83 0.17 2.00
C THR A 42 6.58 1.66 2.01
N THR A 43 7.62 2.47 1.79
CA THR A 43 7.47 3.93 1.65
C THR A 43 7.09 4.25 0.20
N GLU A 44 6.20 5.22 0.01
CA GLU A 44 5.96 5.77 -1.34
C GLU A 44 7.21 6.48 -1.87
N THR A 45 7.36 6.49 -3.18
CA THR A 45 8.47 7.17 -3.86
C THR A 45 7.92 7.91 -5.08
N PRO A 46 8.13 9.24 -5.21
CA PRO A 46 7.55 10.03 -6.30
C PRO A 46 7.92 9.51 -7.69
N THR A 47 9.11 8.90 -7.83
CA THR A 47 9.68 8.44 -9.09
C THR A 47 9.23 7.04 -9.52
N ARG A 48 8.50 6.31 -8.66
CA ARG A 48 8.05 4.94 -8.96
C ARG A 48 6.54 4.89 -9.04
N TRP A 49 6.03 4.66 -10.25
CA TRP A 49 4.61 4.43 -10.49
C TRP A 49 4.07 3.32 -9.59
N GLY A 50 2.86 3.51 -9.05
CA GLY A 50 2.21 2.54 -8.17
C GLY A 50 2.79 2.41 -6.77
N SER A 51 3.89 3.10 -6.42
CA SER A 51 4.51 2.99 -5.09
C SER A 51 3.57 3.37 -3.95
N ARG A 52 2.71 4.37 -4.18
CA ARG A 52 1.67 4.77 -3.23
C ARG A 52 0.62 3.68 -3.02
N GLN A 53 0.10 3.09 -4.10
CA GLN A 53 -0.88 2.01 -4.01
C GLN A 53 -0.27 0.78 -3.29
N LYS A 54 0.98 0.44 -3.60
CA LYS A 54 1.74 -0.62 -2.91
C LYS A 54 1.94 -0.33 -1.42
N MET A 55 2.27 0.91 -1.06
CA MET A 55 2.34 1.33 0.35
C MET A 55 0.98 1.16 1.05
N ILE A 56 -0.11 1.59 0.41
CA ILE A 56 -1.46 1.49 0.96
C ILE A 56 -1.85 0.02 1.17
N GLN A 57 -1.64 -0.83 0.17
CA GLN A 57 -1.90 -2.27 0.26
C GLN A 57 -1.12 -2.91 1.41
N ARG A 58 0.15 -2.53 1.58
CA ARG A 58 1.00 -3.02 2.68
C ARG A 58 0.54 -2.54 4.05
N LEU A 59 0.05 -1.30 4.14
CA LEU A 59 -0.53 -0.80 5.37
C LEU A 59 -1.81 -1.57 5.74
N ILE A 60 -2.67 -1.87 4.76
CA ILE A 60 -3.93 -2.61 4.99
C ILE A 60 -3.61 -4.03 5.47
N GLU A 61 -2.69 -4.70 4.80
CA GLU A 61 -2.21 -6.04 5.19
C GLU A 61 -1.74 -6.08 6.66
N GLN A 62 -1.13 -4.99 7.13
CA GLN A 62 -0.48 -4.91 8.44
C GLN A 62 -1.28 -4.08 9.46
N GLU A 63 -2.54 -3.74 9.16
CA GLU A 63 -3.37 -2.88 10.01
C GLU A 63 -3.42 -3.38 11.45
N ARG A 64 -3.70 -4.66 11.64
CA ARG A 64 -3.88 -5.26 12.97
C ARG A 64 -2.63 -5.11 13.84
N ALA A 65 -1.45 -5.33 13.26
CA ALA A 65 -0.18 -5.17 13.97
C ALA A 65 0.11 -3.69 14.30
N ILE A 66 -0.18 -2.77 13.37
CA ILE A 66 0.03 -1.34 13.58
C ILE A 66 -0.95 -0.79 14.62
N SER A 67 -2.22 -1.21 14.58
CA SER A 67 -3.26 -0.76 15.50
C SER A 67 -3.00 -1.21 16.93
N GLN A 68 -2.43 -2.41 17.14
CA GLN A 68 -1.96 -2.84 18.47
C GLN A 68 -0.91 -1.89 19.04
N LEU A 69 0.05 -1.44 18.22
CA LEU A 69 1.17 -0.61 18.67
C LEU A 69 0.84 0.87 18.78
N THR A 70 -0.09 1.38 17.96
CA THR A 70 -0.33 2.82 17.84
C THR A 70 -1.68 3.28 18.37
N ARG A 71 -2.57 2.35 18.79
CA ARG A 71 -3.97 2.63 19.19
C ARG A 71 -4.76 3.43 18.15
N LYS A 72 -4.26 3.55 16.92
CA LYS A 72 -4.87 4.29 15.82
C LYS A 72 -5.68 3.33 14.97
N GLN A 73 -6.97 3.61 14.86
CA GLN A 73 -7.93 2.89 14.02
C GLN A 73 -8.33 3.78 12.84
N GLY A 74 -8.71 3.18 11.71
CA GLY A 74 -9.22 3.89 10.55
C GLY A 74 -8.40 3.64 9.30
N MET A 75 -8.61 2.48 8.68
CA MET A 75 -8.09 2.14 7.35
C MET A 75 -9.18 1.96 6.29
N ASP A 76 -10.46 2.06 6.67
CA ASP A 76 -11.61 1.92 5.77
C ASP A 76 -11.54 2.82 4.51
N VAL A 77 -11.11 4.08 4.70
CA VAL A 77 -10.89 5.00 3.57
C VAL A 77 -9.77 4.49 2.65
N LEU A 78 -8.69 3.96 3.23
CA LEU A 78 -7.56 3.41 2.47
C LEU A 78 -7.93 2.13 1.74
N GLU A 79 -8.79 1.29 2.32
CA GLU A 79 -9.33 0.11 1.64
C GLU A 79 -10.17 0.49 0.43
N THR A 80 -11.05 1.49 0.57
CA THR A 80 -11.88 1.98 -0.54
C THR A 80 -11.01 2.53 -1.66
N VAL A 81 -10.01 3.34 -1.31
CA VAL A 81 -9.04 3.88 -2.28
C VAL A 81 -8.25 2.75 -2.94
N ASN A 82 -7.80 1.75 -2.18
CA ASN A 82 -7.07 0.62 -2.73
C ASN A 82 -7.95 -0.20 -3.69
N LYS A 83 -9.22 -0.43 -3.37
CA LYS A 83 -10.17 -1.13 -4.25
C LYS A 83 -10.34 -0.43 -5.59
N VAL A 84 -10.45 0.90 -5.58
CA VAL A 84 -10.57 1.70 -6.82
C VAL A 84 -9.26 1.71 -7.62
N LEU A 85 -8.11 1.77 -6.94
CA LEU A 85 -6.80 1.89 -7.60
C LEU A 85 -6.20 0.54 -8.03
N SER A 86 -6.64 -0.59 -7.46
CA SER A 86 -6.04 -1.90 -7.76
C SER A 86 -6.19 -2.31 -9.23
N PRO A 87 -7.38 -2.17 -9.88
CA PRO A 87 -7.51 -2.47 -11.31
C PRO A 87 -6.62 -1.60 -12.20
N LEU A 88 -6.43 -0.33 -11.84
CA LEU A 88 -5.52 0.59 -12.54
C LEU A 88 -4.05 0.16 -12.41
N GLN A 89 -3.68 -0.34 -11.23
CA GLN A 89 -2.35 -0.88 -11.02
C GLN A 89 -2.11 -2.11 -11.90
N GLU A 90 -3.07 -3.05 -11.97
CA GLU A 90 -2.98 -4.26 -12.78
C GLU A 90 -2.83 -3.96 -14.27
N VAL A 91 -3.65 -3.04 -14.79
CA VAL A 91 -3.52 -2.59 -16.18
C VAL A 91 -2.19 -1.90 -16.45
N THR A 92 -1.71 -1.07 -15.52
CA THR A 92 -0.42 -0.42 -15.72
C THR A 92 0.73 -1.44 -15.68
N ASP A 93 0.68 -2.41 -14.78
CA ASP A 93 1.70 -3.45 -14.68
C ASP A 93 1.68 -4.36 -15.92
N ALA A 94 0.49 -4.69 -16.46
CA ALA A 94 0.32 -5.46 -17.69
C ALA A 94 0.86 -4.71 -18.93
N LEU A 95 0.66 -3.39 -19.02
CA LEU A 95 1.23 -2.57 -20.09
C LEU A 95 2.75 -2.42 -19.92
N SER A 96 3.21 -2.17 -18.70
CA SER A 96 4.63 -1.92 -18.42
C SER A 96 5.50 -3.16 -18.56
N GLY A 97 4.91 -4.36 -18.47
CA GLY A 97 5.60 -5.63 -18.65
C GLY A 97 5.81 -6.04 -20.12
N GLU A 98 5.09 -5.40 -21.05
CA GLU A 98 5.12 -5.78 -22.47
C GLU A 98 6.24 -5.07 -23.22
N ARG A 99 6.96 -5.79 -24.10
CA ARG A 99 8.09 -5.20 -24.86
C ARG A 99 7.62 -4.35 -26.03
N TYR A 100 6.44 -4.66 -26.58
CA TYR A 100 5.84 -3.96 -27.70
C TYR A 100 4.33 -3.81 -27.50
N ILE A 101 3.88 -2.58 -27.24
CA ILE A 101 2.47 -2.26 -27.07
C ILE A 101 1.92 -1.75 -28.40
N SER A 102 0.99 -2.50 -29.00
CA SER A 102 0.20 -2.02 -30.15
C SER A 102 -1.09 -1.37 -29.68
N VAL A 103 -1.67 -0.47 -30.50
CA VAL A 103 -2.93 0.23 -30.16
C VAL A 103 -4.08 -0.78 -29.96
N SER A 104 -4.08 -1.90 -30.69
CA SER A 104 -5.05 -2.98 -30.50
C SER A 104 -4.92 -3.69 -29.16
N TYR A 105 -3.72 -3.80 -28.60
CA TYR A 105 -3.48 -4.39 -27.28
C TYR A 105 -4.14 -3.59 -26.15
N LEU A 106 -4.21 -2.26 -26.28
CA LEU A 106 -4.90 -1.42 -25.30
C LEU A 106 -6.35 -1.84 -25.11
N LYS A 107 -7.05 -2.23 -26.18
CA LYS A 107 -8.44 -2.71 -26.09
C LYS A 107 -8.54 -3.97 -25.23
N THR A 108 -7.61 -4.91 -25.38
CA THR A 108 -7.58 -6.15 -24.60
C THR A 108 -7.28 -5.88 -23.14
N VAL A 109 -6.31 -5.02 -22.84
CA VAL A 109 -5.95 -4.68 -21.46
C VAL A 109 -7.05 -3.89 -20.76
N LEU A 110 -7.76 -3.01 -21.48
CA LEU A 110 -8.91 -2.28 -20.92
C LEU A 110 -10.09 -3.21 -20.56
N HIS A 111 -10.21 -4.40 -21.16
CA HIS A 111 -11.20 -5.38 -20.70
C HIS A 111 -10.86 -5.96 -19.32
N LEU A 112 -9.60 -5.88 -18.87
CA LEU A 112 -9.20 -6.29 -17.52
C LEU A 112 -9.68 -5.32 -16.43
N PHE A 113 -10.15 -4.13 -16.84
CA PHE A 113 -10.60 -3.07 -15.94
C PHE A 113 -12.08 -3.17 -15.53
N ASN A 114 -12.85 -4.08 -16.15
CA ASN A 114 -14.31 -4.13 -16.06
C ASN A 114 -14.81 -5.27 -15.17
#